data_AF-A0A382MJV8-F1
#
_entry.id   AF-A0A382MJV8-F1
#
_cell.length_a   1.000
_cell.length_b   1.000
_cell.length_c   1.000
_cell.angle_alpha   90.00
_cell.angle_beta   90.00
_cell.angle_gamma   90.00
#
_symmetry.space_group_name_H-M   'P 1'
#
loop_
_entity.id
_entity.type
_entity.pdbx_description
1 polymer ?
#
loop_
_entity_poly.entity_id
_entity_poly.type
_entity_poly.pdbx_seq_one_letter_code
_entity_poly.pdbx_strand_id
1 'polypeptide(L)'
;METDLIASLAAAGIALGIIEGIKPGPLLTMVIRESLSKGLKAGMWTAAAPIFTDGPLIIVSLLLAGWVATQPSVLFSISLLGALFLTKMGLECFSLEPPDPGKTENDATGSFKRGVLTNLLNPNVYMFWFLI
;
A
#
# COMPACT_ATOMS: atom_id res chain seq x y z
N MET A 1 -23.50 12.56 23.48
CA MET A 1 -22.08 12.89 23.76
C MET A 1 -21.15 11.78 23.29
N GLU A 2 -21.29 10.52 23.76
CA GLU A 2 -20.47 9.40 23.23
C GLU A 2 -20.91 8.94 21.82
N THR A 3 -22.22 8.95 21.53
CA THR A 3 -22.76 8.58 20.21
C THR A 3 -22.32 9.53 19.09
N ASP A 4 -22.27 10.82 19.39
CA ASP A 4 -21.86 11.87 18.43
C ASP A 4 -20.36 11.78 18.12
N LEU A 5 -19.55 11.43 19.14
CA LEU A 5 -18.13 11.18 18.99
C LEU A 5 -17.86 9.92 18.15
N ILE A 6 -18.57 8.81 18.41
CA ILE A 6 -18.44 7.59 17.63
C ILE A 6 -18.88 7.82 16.18
N ALA A 7 -20.00 8.50 15.96
CA ALA A 7 -20.50 8.80 14.63
C ALA A 7 -19.53 9.71 13.85
N SER A 8 -18.94 10.72 14.50
CA SER A 8 -17.96 11.60 13.85
C SER A 8 -16.65 10.89 13.51
N LEU A 9 -16.13 10.03 14.41
CA LEU A 9 -14.94 9.21 14.13
C LEU A 9 -15.20 8.19 13.01
N ALA A 10 -16.36 7.54 13.00
CA ALA A 10 -16.74 6.62 11.94
C ALA A 10 -16.87 7.34 10.59
N ALA A 11 -17.50 8.52 10.56
CA ALA A 11 -17.61 9.32 9.35
C ALA A 11 -16.24 9.79 8.84
N ALA A 12 -15.35 10.23 9.74
CA ALA A 12 -13.99 10.60 9.39
C ALA A 12 -13.21 9.41 8.83
N GLY A 13 -13.29 8.24 9.45
CA GLY A 13 -12.64 7.01 8.98
C GLY A 13 -13.13 6.58 7.60
N ILE A 14 -14.45 6.63 7.35
CA ILE A 14 -15.03 6.33 6.03
C ILE A 14 -14.56 7.34 4.99
N ALA A 15 -14.61 8.64 5.30
CA ALA A 15 -14.21 9.69 4.37
C ALA A 15 -12.72 9.58 4.00
N LEU A 16 -11.84 9.41 4.99
CA LEU A 16 -10.41 9.22 4.79
C LEU A 16 -10.11 7.95 3.99
N GLY A 17 -10.78 6.83 4.31
CA GLY A 17 -10.64 5.58 3.59
C GLY A 17 -11.03 5.67 2.12
N ILE A 18 -12.12 6.39 1.80
CA ILE A 18 -12.55 6.62 0.41
C ILE A 18 -11.55 7.50 -0.34
N ILE A 19 -11.11 8.60 0.27
CA ILE A 19 -10.20 9.56 -0.38
C ILE A 19 -8.86 8.89 -0.68
N GLU A 20 -8.26 8.20 0.30
CA GLU A 20 -6.98 7.52 0.12
C GLU A 20 -7.10 6.28 -0.79
N GLY A 21 -8.26 5.61 -0.82
CA GLY A 21 -8.51 4.51 -1.74
C GLY A 21 -8.62 4.92 -3.22
N ILE A 22 -9.10 6.13 -3.50
CA ILE A 22 -9.23 6.67 -4.87
C ILE A 22 -7.93 7.34 -5.34
N LYS A 23 -7.08 7.77 -4.41
CA LYS A 23 -5.84 8.47 -4.69
C LYS A 23 -4.95 7.63 -5.60
N PRO A 24 -4.56 8.15 -6.77
CA PRO A 24 -3.69 7.41 -7.68
C PRO A 24 -2.33 7.17 -7.02
N GLY A 25 -1.99 5.90 -6.84
CA GLY A 25 -0.76 5.48 -6.19
C GLY A 25 -0.31 4.09 -6.65
N PRO A 26 0.89 3.65 -6.25
CA PRO A 26 1.50 2.41 -6.73
C PRO A 26 0.60 1.18 -6.55
N LEU A 27 -0.09 1.07 -5.41
CA LEU A 27 -1.00 -0.04 -5.15
C LEU A 27 -2.20 -0.05 -6.11
N LEU A 28 -2.87 1.09 -6.30
CA LEU A 28 -4.02 1.20 -7.20
C LEU A 28 -3.62 0.87 -8.64
N THR A 29 -2.48 1.38 -9.10
CA THR A 29 -1.91 1.05 -10.42
C THR A 29 -1.65 -0.46 -10.55
N MET A 30 -1.13 -1.10 -9.50
CA MET A 30 -0.87 -2.54 -9.51
C MET A 30 -2.16 -3.37 -9.52
N VAL A 31 -3.19 -2.95 -8.77
CA VAL A 31 -4.52 -3.57 -8.79
C VAL A 31 -5.12 -3.50 -10.19
N ILE A 32 -5.05 -2.33 -10.86
CA ILE A 32 -5.53 -2.16 -12.23
C ILE A 32 -4.76 -3.10 -13.18
N ARG A 33 -3.42 -3.10 -13.10
CA ARG A 33 -2.57 -3.95 -13.95
C ARG A 33 -2.89 -5.43 -13.79
N GLU A 34 -2.94 -5.93 -12.56
CA GLU A 34 -3.21 -7.34 -12.28
C GLU A 34 -4.66 -7.72 -12.64
N SER A 35 -5.62 -6.80 -12.48
CA SER A 35 -7.01 -7.00 -12.94
C SER A 35 -7.10 -7.15 -14.46
N LEU A 36 -6.40 -6.30 -15.21
CA LEU A 36 -6.41 -6.30 -16.68
C LEU A 36 -5.58 -7.46 -17.26
N SER A 37 -4.47 -7.84 -16.61
CA SER A 37 -3.53 -8.84 -17.13
C SER A 37 -3.89 -10.27 -16.73
N LYS A 38 -4.47 -10.47 -15.54
CA LYS A 38 -4.74 -11.80 -14.96
C LYS A 38 -6.18 -12.00 -14.50
N GLY A 39 -7.06 -11.04 -14.81
CA GLY A 39 -8.48 -11.07 -14.49
C GLY A 39 -8.82 -10.57 -13.09
N LEU A 40 -10.12 -10.42 -12.84
CA LEU A 40 -10.69 -9.84 -11.62
C LEU A 40 -10.18 -10.46 -10.32
N LYS A 41 -9.99 -11.79 -10.29
CA LYS A 41 -9.54 -12.50 -9.09
C LYS A 41 -8.14 -12.08 -8.65
N ALA A 42 -7.22 -11.87 -9.59
CA ALA A 42 -5.86 -11.41 -9.32
C ALA A 42 -5.86 -9.96 -8.82
N GLY A 43 -6.72 -9.12 -9.40
CA GLY A 43 -6.98 -7.76 -8.93
C GLY A 43 -7.47 -7.72 -7.48
N MET A 44 -8.48 -8.53 -7.14
CA MET A 44 -9.03 -8.60 -5.78
C MET A 44 -7.97 -9.05 -4.76
N TRP A 45 -7.16 -10.05 -5.07
CA TRP A 45 -6.07 -10.48 -4.19
C TRP A 45 -5.00 -9.40 -4.01
N THR A 46 -4.70 -8.64 -5.06
CA THR A 46 -3.78 -7.49 -4.98
C THR A 46 -4.36 -6.38 -4.10
N ALA A 47 -5.66 -6.11 -4.23
CA ALA A 47 -6.38 -5.10 -3.43
C ALA A 47 -6.58 -5.51 -1.97
N ALA A 48 -6.54 -6.81 -1.66
CA ALA A 48 -6.61 -7.33 -0.30
C ALA A 48 -5.27 -7.22 0.47
N ALA A 49 -4.18 -6.83 -0.19
CA ALA A 49 -2.86 -6.72 0.44
C ALA A 49 -2.83 -5.83 1.71
N PRO A 50 -3.50 -4.66 1.76
CA PRO A 50 -3.56 -3.82 2.96
C PRO A 50 -4.16 -4.52 4.17
N ILE A 51 -5.13 -5.42 3.99
CA ILE A 51 -5.76 -6.14 5.12
C ILE A 51 -4.72 -6.94 5.94
N PHE A 52 -3.69 -7.46 5.27
CA PHE A 52 -2.63 -8.26 5.90
C PHE A 52 -1.40 -7.46 6.28
N THR A 53 -1.20 -6.30 5.68
CA THR A 53 0.02 -5.48 5.87
C THR A 53 -0.22 -4.30 6.79
N ASP A 54 -1.39 -3.67 6.72
CA ASP A 54 -1.75 -2.49 7.50
C ASP A 54 -2.00 -2.84 8.97
N GLY A 55 -2.61 -3.99 9.29
CA GLY A 55 -2.82 -4.42 10.67
C GLY A 55 -1.52 -4.45 11.50
N PRO A 56 -0.49 -5.19 11.06
CA PRO A 56 0.83 -5.14 11.68
C PRO A 56 1.47 -3.74 11.68
N LEU A 57 1.30 -2.96 10.60
CA LEU A 57 1.83 -1.60 10.48
C LEU A 57 1.24 -0.63 11.50
N ILE A 58 -0.06 -0.71 11.77
CA ILE A 58 -0.77 0.06 12.81
C ILE A 58 -0.20 -0.26 14.18
N ILE A 59 -0.01 -1.54 14.50
CA ILE A 59 0.56 -1.95 15.79
C ILE A 59 1.97 -1.39 15.93
N VAL A 60 2.78 -1.49 14.88
CA VAL A 60 4.14 -0.93 14.84
C VAL A 60 4.12 0.59 14.98
N SER A 61 3.24 1.30 14.28
CA SER A 61 3.18 2.77 14.38
C SER A 61 2.77 3.21 15.78
N LEU A 62 1.74 2.59 16.37
CA LEU A 62 1.30 2.90 17.73
C LEU A 62 2.39 2.68 18.80
N LEU A 63 3.21 1.64 18.65
CA LEU A 63 4.23 1.29 19.65
C LEU A 63 5.57 1.99 19.42
N LEU A 64 5.96 2.21 18.17
CA LEU A 64 7.32 2.62 17.80
C LEU A 64 7.41 4.03 17.19
N ALA A 65 6.31 4.65 16.72
CA ALA A 65 6.38 5.95 16.06
C ALA A 65 7.06 7.02 16.93
N GLY A 66 6.70 7.11 18.22
CA GLY A 66 7.30 8.06 19.14
C GLY A 66 8.80 7.85 19.35
N TRP A 67 9.26 6.61 19.41
CA TRP A 67 10.69 6.28 19.57
C TRP A 67 11.47 6.51 18.27
N VAL A 68 10.93 6.07 17.13
CA VAL A 68 11.55 6.26 15.81
C VAL A 68 11.71 7.75 15.50
N ALA A 69 10.74 8.59 15.87
CA ALA A 69 10.82 10.04 15.69
C ALA A 69 12.00 10.70 16.43
N THR A 70 12.47 10.08 17.52
CA THR A 70 13.63 10.58 18.29
C THR A 70 14.98 10.09 17.77
N GLN A 71 15.01 9.22 16.75
CA GLN A 71 16.23 8.62 16.21
C GLN A 71 16.48 9.02 14.75
N PRO A 72 17.34 10.04 14.51
CA PRO A 72 17.65 10.52 13.16
C PRO A 72 18.25 9.46 12.23
N SER A 73 19.05 8.53 12.77
CA SER A 73 19.70 7.46 11.99
C SER A 73 18.70 6.44 11.45
N VAL A 74 17.67 6.11 12.23
CA VAL A 74 16.60 5.19 11.81
C VAL A 74 15.76 5.84 10.72
N LEU A 75 15.36 7.10 10.91
CA LEU A 75 14.62 7.86 9.90
C LEU A 75 15.40 8.01 8.59
N PHE A 76 16.71 8.28 8.67
CA PHE A 76 17.58 8.32 7.48
C PHE A 76 17.60 6.99 6.74
N SER A 77 17.72 5.87 7.47
CA SER A 77 17.76 4.53 6.88
C SER A 77 16.44 4.16 6.18
N ILE A 78 15.31 4.44 6.83
CA ILE A 78 13.97 4.23 6.25
C ILE A 78 13.80 5.09 4.98
N SER A 79 14.21 6.36 5.04
CA SER A 79 14.13 7.29 3.90
C SER A 79 14.96 6.81 2.72
N LEU A 80 16.18 6.32 2.97
CA LEU A 80 17.08 5.81 1.94
C LEU A 80 16.52 4.53 1.28
N LEU A 81 16.01 3.60 2.09
CA LEU A 81 15.36 2.38 1.59
C LEU A 81 14.12 2.71 0.74
N GLY A 82 13.28 3.63 1.21
CA GLY A 82 12.12 4.12 0.47
C GLY A 82 12.52 4.75 -0.87
N ALA A 83 13.56 5.59 -0.88
CA ALA A 83 14.06 6.23 -2.11
C ALA A 83 14.58 5.20 -3.13
N LEU A 84 15.37 4.21 -2.68
CA LEU A 84 15.86 3.13 -3.55
C LEU A 84 14.71 2.32 -4.14
N PHE A 85 13.70 1.99 -3.33
CA PHE A 85 12.54 1.28 -3.82
C PHE A 85 11.73 2.07 -4.85
N LEU A 86 11.43 3.35 -4.55
CA LEU A 86 10.70 4.22 -5.47
C LEU A 86 11.46 4.40 -6.79
N THR A 87 12.79 4.49 -6.72
CA THR A 87 13.65 4.55 -7.91
C THR A 87 13.53 3.26 -8.74
N LYS A 88 13.61 2.09 -8.09
CA LYS A 88 13.41 0.79 -8.76
C LYS A 88 12.05 0.70 -9.44
N MET A 89 10.98 1.10 -8.75
CA MET A 89 9.63 1.15 -9.33
C MET A 89 9.52 2.10 -10.52
N GLY A 90 10.11 3.29 -10.41
CA GLY A 90 10.16 4.25 -11.52
C GLY A 90 10.90 3.70 -12.74
N LEU A 91 12.01 2.99 -12.53
CA LEU A 91 12.75 2.32 -13.60
C LEU A 91 11.97 1.18 -14.23
N GLU A 92 11.26 0.37 -13.43
CA GLU A 92 10.40 -0.70 -13.93
C GLU A 92 9.31 -0.16 -14.86
N CYS A 93 8.78 1.05 -14.65
CA CYS A 93 7.81 1.67 -15.55
C CYS A 93 8.33 1.85 -17.00
N PHE A 94 9.64 2.05 -17.20
CA PHE A 94 10.24 2.18 -18.53
C PHE A 94 10.52 0.83 -19.21
N SER A 95 10.51 -0.27 -18.46
CA SER A 95 10.73 -1.64 -18.96
C SER A 95 9.46 -2.48 -18.96
N LEU A 96 8.28 -1.85 -18.89
CA LEU A 96 7.02 -2.59 -18.97
C LEU A 96 6.79 -3.09 -20.40
N GLU A 97 7.14 -4.35 -20.66
CA GLU A 97 6.56 -5.08 -21.77
C GLU A 97 5.03 -5.10 -21.62
N PRO A 98 4.26 -4.88 -22.71
CA PRO A 98 2.82 -5.04 -22.68
C PRO A 98 2.46 -6.46 -22.23
N PRO A 99 1.43 -6.62 -21.38
CA PRO A 99 1.03 -7.93 -20.91
C PRO A 99 0.72 -8.85 -22.09
N ASP A 100 1.41 -10.00 -22.15
CA ASP A 100 1.20 -11.02 -23.17
C ASP A 100 -0.13 -11.74 -22.91
N PRO A 101 -1.17 -11.55 -23.75
CA PRO A 101 -2.47 -12.19 -23.55
C PRO A 101 -2.42 -13.72 -23.65
N GLY A 102 -1.32 -14.31 -24.16
CA GLY A 102 -1.12 -15.76 -24.27
C GLY A 102 -0.55 -16.42 -23.02
N LYS A 103 0.06 -15.65 -22.09
CA LYS A 103 0.60 -16.18 -20.82
C LYS A 103 -0.43 -16.03 -19.71
N THR A 104 -1.41 -16.92 -19.69
CA THR A 104 -2.29 -17.11 -18.53
C THR A 104 -1.53 -17.81 -17.40
N GLU A 105 -0.61 -17.09 -16.76
CA GLU A 105 -0.12 -17.50 -15.44
C GLU A 105 -1.25 -17.29 -14.43
N ASN A 106 -2.01 -18.36 -14.21
CA ASN A 106 -3.10 -18.50 -13.23
C ASN A 106 -2.61 -18.40 -11.76
N ASP A 107 -1.47 -17.77 -11.50
CA ASP A 107 -0.88 -17.73 -10.17
C ASP A 107 -1.35 -16.49 -9.40
N ALA A 108 -2.57 -16.61 -8.84
CA ALA A 108 -3.14 -15.63 -7.91
C ALA A 108 -2.21 -15.36 -6.69
N THR A 109 -1.37 -16.33 -6.34
CA THR A 109 -0.36 -16.23 -5.26
C THR A 109 0.70 -15.19 -5.59
N GLY A 110 1.14 -15.12 -6.86
CA GLY A 110 2.09 -14.12 -7.34
C GLY A 110 1.53 -12.70 -7.32
N SER A 111 0.23 -12.54 -7.60
CA SER A 111 -0.48 -11.26 -7.54
C SER A 111 -0.61 -10.75 -6.11
N PHE A 112 -0.94 -11.63 -5.15
CA PHE A 112 -0.97 -11.27 -3.72
C PHE A 112 0.40 -10.81 -3.21
N LYS A 113 1.47 -11.56 -3.49
CA LYS A 113 2.84 -11.18 -3.09
C LYS A 113 3.24 -9.82 -3.67
N ARG A 114 2.89 -9.57 -4.94
CA ARG A 114 3.12 -8.28 -5.60
C ARG A 114 2.33 -7.16 -4.92
N GLY A 115 1.05 -7.36 -4.62
CA GLY A 115 0.24 -6.40 -3.86
C GLY A 115 0.82 -6.09 -2.49
N VAL A 116 1.25 -7.12 -1.75
CA VAL A 116 1.91 -6.97 -0.43
C VAL A 116 3.21 -6.17 -0.56
N LEU A 117 4.07 -6.50 -1.52
CA LEU A 117 5.32 -5.77 -1.74
C LEU A 117 5.05 -4.32 -2.11
N THR A 118 4.12 -4.09 -3.04
CA THR A 118 3.76 -2.75 -3.48
C THR A 118 3.14 -1.93 -2.36
N ASN A 119 2.30 -2.53 -1.50
CA ASN A 119 1.71 -1.84 -0.36
C ASN A 119 2.76 -1.51 0.72
N LEU A 120 3.57 -2.50 1.10
CA LEU A 120 4.63 -2.29 2.09
C LEU A 120 5.64 -1.26 1.64
N LEU A 121 5.92 -1.16 0.35
CA LEU A 121 6.91 -0.23 -0.15
C LEU A 121 6.29 1.08 -0.65
N ASN A 122 4.96 1.24 -0.50
CA ASN A 122 4.25 2.47 -0.82
C ASN A 122 4.49 3.51 0.29
N PRO A 123 5.16 4.65 -0.01
CA PRO A 123 5.40 5.69 0.98
C PRO A 123 4.11 6.28 1.57
N ASN A 124 3.00 6.24 0.82
CA ASN A 124 1.71 6.75 1.32
C ASN A 124 1.20 5.95 2.52
N VAL A 125 1.46 4.64 2.60
CA VAL A 125 0.99 3.80 3.71
C VAL A 125 1.66 4.23 5.03
N TYR A 126 2.96 4.53 4.97
CA TYR A 126 3.68 5.05 6.12
C TYR A 126 3.22 6.46 6.51
N MET A 127 3.03 7.35 5.54
CA MET A 127 2.50 8.69 5.82
C MET A 127 1.10 8.62 6.44
N PHE A 128 0.26 7.68 6.02
CA PHE A 128 -1.07 7.52 6.59
C PHE A 128 -1.00 7.03 8.04
N TRP A 129 -0.23 5.97 8.33
CA TRP A 129 -0.24 5.33 9.65
C TRP A 129 0.68 5.95 10.71
N PHE A 130 1.70 6.73 10.33
CA PHE A 130 2.60 7.40 11.28
C PHE A 130 2.22 8.86 11.55
N LEU A 131 1.35 9.45 10.75
CA LEU A 131 1.08 10.90 10.75
C LEU A 131 -0.37 11.25 11.15
N ILE A 132 -1.31 10.29 11.03
CA ILE A 132 -2.67 10.34 11.59
C ILE A 132 -2.67 9.67 12.95
#